data_AF-A0A925KWK6-F1
#
_entry.id   AF-A0A925KWK6-F1
#
_cell.length_a   1.000
_cell.length_b   1.000
_cell.length_c   1.000
_cell.angle_alpha   90.00
_cell.angle_beta   90.00
_cell.angle_gamma   90.00
#
_symmetry.space_group_name_H-M   'P 1'
#
loop_
_entity.id
_entity.type
_entity.pdbx_description
1 polymer ?
#
loop_
_entity_poly.entity_id
_entity_poly.type
_entity_poly.pdbx_seq_one_letter_code
_entity_poly.pdbx_strand_id
1 'polypeptide(L)' 'MSRVFCGARTRSGGTCRQPAMKNGRCRLHGGKSKAGREHGRYTHGEWTKEAIEERRQFANLLRESRHAILCVGDFGITSE' A
#
# COMPACT_ATOMS: atom_id res chain seq x y z
N MET A 1 -29.28 -3.71 -4.15
CA MET A 1 -27.83 -3.41 -4.28
C MET A 1 -27.68 -1.96 -4.69
N SER A 2 -27.02 -1.14 -3.86
CA SER A 2 -26.77 0.27 -4.19
C SER A 2 -25.88 0.38 -5.42
N ARG A 3 -26.23 1.28 -6.34
CA ARG A 3 -25.42 1.54 -7.54
C ARG A 3 -24.16 2.29 -7.12
N VAL A 4 -23.00 1.64 -7.24
CA VAL A 4 -21.71 2.27 -6.93
C VAL A 4 -21.28 3.13 -8.14
N PHE A 5 -20.99 4.40 -7.88
CA PHE A 5 -20.47 5.34 -8.88
C PHE A 5 -18.95 5.45 -8.79
N CYS A 6 -18.32 5.77 -9.92
CA CYS A 6 -16.87 5.87 -10.02
C CYS A 6 -16.25 6.95 -9.10
N GLY A 7 -16.91 8.10 -8.95
CA GLY A 7 -16.48 9.18 -8.06
C GLY A 7 -15.15 9.86 -8.39
N ALA A 8 -14.48 9.50 -9.49
CA ALA A 8 -13.22 10.14 -9.89
C ALA A 8 -13.48 11.60 -10.34
N ARG A 9 -12.51 12.50 -10.11
CA ARG A 9 -12.59 13.89 -10.56
C ARG A 9 -12.51 13.95 -12.08
N THR A 10 -13.50 14.58 -12.72
CA THR A 10 -13.54 14.79 -14.16
C THR A 10 -12.67 16.00 -14.55
N ARG A 11 -12.32 16.12 -15.83
CA ARG A 11 -11.59 17.30 -16.35
C ARG A 11 -12.31 18.63 -16.10
N SER A 12 -13.64 18.60 -16.07
CA SER A 12 -14.49 19.77 -15.77
C SER A 12 -14.62 20.06 -14.27
N GLY A 13 -13.89 19.35 -13.39
CA GLY A 13 -13.89 19.58 -11.95
C GLY A 13 -14.99 18.88 -11.15
N GLY A 14 -15.96 18.22 -11.82
CA GLY A 14 -17.02 17.46 -11.16
C GLY A 14 -16.62 16.03 -10.77
N THR A 15 -17.55 15.28 -10.17
CA THR A 15 -17.37 13.86 -9.84
C THR A 15 -17.97 12.95 -10.92
N CYS A 16 -17.28 11.85 -11.24
CA CYS A 16 -17.73 10.90 -12.24
C CYS A 16 -18.94 10.09 -11.75
N ARG A 17 -20.06 10.21 -12.46
CA ARG A 17 -21.32 9.50 -12.19
C ARG A 17 -21.51 8.23 -13.05
N GLN A 18 -20.48 7.78 -13.75
CA GLN A 18 -20.55 6.49 -14.45
C GLN A 18 -20.54 5.33 -13.44
N PRO A 19 -21.19 4.19 -13.76
CA PRO A 19 -21.16 3.01 -12.90
C PRO A 19 -19.72 2.54 -12.69
N ALA A 20 -19.39 2.22 -11.44
CA ALA A 20 -18.10 1.65 -11.08
C ALA A 20 -18.01 0.18 -11.51
N MET A 21 -16.82 -0.24 -11.94
CA MET A 21 -16.49 -1.65 -12.14
C MET A 21 -16.06 -2.26 -10.79
N LYS A 22 -15.68 -3.55 -10.78
CA LYS A 22 -15.24 -4.26 -9.57
C LYS A 22 -14.13 -3.54 -8.79
N ASN A 23 -13.29 -2.76 -9.46
CA ASN A 23 -12.21 -1.98 -8.85
C ASN A 23 -12.63 -0.59 -8.34
N GLY A 24 -13.92 -0.24 -8.36
CA GLY A 24 -14.43 1.05 -7.90
C GLY A 24 -14.31 2.19 -8.91
N ARG A 25 -13.77 1.97 -10.11
CA ARG A 25 -13.64 3.00 -11.16
C ARG A 25 -14.42 2.63 -12.41
N CYS A 26 -14.86 3.64 -13.17
CA CYS A 26 -15.52 3.41 -14.45
C CYS A 26 -14.50 3.09 -15.54
N ARG A 27 -14.99 2.62 -16.69
CA ARG A 27 -14.19 2.31 -17.87
C ARG A 27 -13.25 3.44 -18.35
N LEU A 28 -13.57 4.69 -18.04
CA LEU A 28 -12.79 5.87 -18.44
C LEU A 28 -11.75 6.31 -17.39
N HIS A 29 -11.97 5.99 -16.10
CA HIS A 29 -11.11 6.42 -14.98
C HIS A 29 -10.32 5.26 -14.37
N GLY A 30 -9.86 4.32 -15.20
CA GLY A 30 -9.02 3.20 -14.78
C GLY A 30 -9.77 1.91 -14.43
N GLY A 31 -11.07 1.82 -14.72
CA GLY A 31 -11.85 0.59 -14.55
C GLY A 31 -11.33 -0.60 -15.36
N LYS A 32 -10.71 -0.33 -16.52
CA LYS A 32 -10.07 -1.32 -17.40
C LYS A 32 -8.57 -1.50 -17.16
N SER A 33 -8.00 -0.76 -16.21
CA SER A 33 -6.58 -0.90 -15.91
C SER A 33 -6.32 -2.30 -15.37
N LYS A 34 -5.37 -3.00 -16.00
CA LYS A 34 -4.91 -4.32 -15.54
C LYS A 34 -4.30 -4.19 -14.13
N ALA A 35 -4.29 -5.27 -13.38
CA ALA A 35 -3.70 -5.31 -12.04
C ALA A 35 -2.80 -6.54 -11.89
N GLY A 36 -1.95 -6.56 -10.87
CA GLY A 36 -1.05 -7.69 -10.62
C GLY A 36 -0.14 -7.97 -11.82
N ARG A 37 0.05 -9.26 -12.14
CA ARG A 37 0.97 -9.75 -13.19
C ARG A 37 0.64 -9.23 -14.59
N GLU A 38 -0.62 -8.86 -14.83
CA GLU A 38 -1.06 -8.35 -16.13
C GLU A 38 -0.75 -6.85 -16.31
N HIS A 39 -0.38 -6.15 -15.23
CA HIS A 39 -0.03 -4.74 -15.28
C HIS A 39 1.39 -4.57 -15.85
N GLY A 40 1.59 -3.68 -16.82
CA GLY A 40 2.88 -3.54 -17.51
C GLY A 40 4.06 -3.09 -16.65
N ARG A 41 3.80 -2.55 -15.45
CA ARG A 41 4.84 -2.23 -14.45
C ARG A 41 5.13 -3.36 -13.46
N TYR A 42 4.43 -4.48 -13.56
CA TYR A 42 4.67 -5.63 -12.72
C TYR A 42 5.96 -6.31 -13.19
N THR A 43 6.96 -6.34 -12.32
CA THR A 43 8.25 -7.01 -12.57
C THR A 43 8.34 -8.28 -11.73
N HIS A 44 8.72 -8.15 -10.45
CA HIS A 44 8.97 -9.27 -9.53
C HIS A 44 7.93 -9.38 -8.41
N GLY A 45 6.96 -8.47 -8.35
CA GLY A 45 5.95 -8.44 -7.28
C GLY A 45 6.40 -7.75 -5.99
N GLU A 46 7.65 -7.30 -5.87
CA GLU A 46 8.19 -6.62 -4.68
C GLU A 46 7.54 -5.26 -4.35
N TRP A 47 6.70 -4.76 -5.26
CA TRP A 47 5.96 -3.50 -5.14
C TRP A 47 4.44 -3.72 -5.03
N THR A 48 3.99 -4.96 -4.83
CA THR A 48 2.61 -5.21 -4.45
C THR A 48 2.32 -4.63 -3.07
N LYS A 49 1.04 -4.45 -2.74
CA LYS A 49 0.65 -3.90 -1.44
C LYS A 49 1.12 -4.82 -0.31
N GLU A 50 1.00 -6.12 -0.54
CA GLU A 50 1.36 -7.19 0.38
C GLU A 50 2.87 -7.18 0.65
N ALA A 51 3.71 -7.13 -0.40
CA ALA A 51 5.16 -7.10 -0.26
C ALA A 51 5.67 -5.82 0.44
N ILE A 52 5.02 -4.68 0.17
CA ILE A 52 5.35 -3.42 0.85
C ILE A 52 4.97 -3.50 2.33
N GLU A 53 3.83 -4.09 2.67
CA GLU A 53 3.39 -4.25 4.05
C GLU A 53 4.31 -5.19 4.83
N GLU A 54 4.66 -6.32 4.26
CA GLU A 54 5.65 -7.25 4.83
C GLU A 54 7.00 -6.56 5.08
N ARG A 55 7.49 -5.76 4.12
CA ARG A 55 8.73 -4.99 4.29
C ARG A 55 8.65 -4.01 5.45
N ARG A 56 7.49 -3.36 5.66
CA ARG A 56 7.28 -2.45 6.81
C ARG A 56 7.30 -3.21 8.12
N GLN A 57 6.66 -4.38 8.18
CA GLN A 57 6.66 -5.24 9.36
C GLN A 57 8.08 -5.67 9.74
N PHE A 58 8.86 -6.15 8.76
CA PHE A 58 10.27 -6.50 9.00
C PHE A 58 11.11 -5.30 9.43
N ALA A 59 10.93 -4.12 8.81
CA ALA A 59 11.65 -2.92 9.21
C ALA A 59 11.35 -2.51 10.67
N ASN A 60 10.09 -2.64 11.10
CA ASN A 60 9.71 -2.39 12.49
C ASN A 60 10.36 -3.40 13.45
N LEU A 61 10.32 -4.69 13.12
CA LEU A 61 10.96 -5.74 13.92
C LEU A 61 12.47 -5.52 14.06
N LEU A 62 13.16 -5.13 12.98
CA LEU A 62 14.60 -4.83 13.01
C LEU A 62 14.89 -3.60 13.88
N ARG A 63 14.02 -2.57 13.83
CA ARG A 63 14.13 -1.39 14.68
C ARG A 63 13.95 -1.73 16.16
N GLU A 64 12.96 -2.55 16.48
CA GLU A 64 12.67 -3.01 17.85
C GLU A 64 13.83 -3.87 18.40
N SER A 65 14.29 -4.83 17.59
CA SER A 65 15.46 -5.67 17.92
C SER A 65 16.69 -4.81 18.20
N ARG A 66 16.96 -3.81 17.35
CA ARG A 66 18.08 -2.86 17.56
C ARG A 66 17.93 -2.08 18.87
N HIS A 67 16.73 -1.60 19.18
CA HIS A 67 16.48 -0.89 20.43
C HIS A 67 16.71 -1.78 21.65
N ALA A 68 16.23 -3.03 21.61
CA ALA A 68 16.44 -3.99 22.69
C ALA A 68 17.93 -4.28 22.92
N ILE A 69 18.70 -4.50 21.85
CA ILE A 69 20.15 -4.75 21.94
C ILE A 69 20.89 -3.57 22.58
N LEU A 70 20.59 -2.35 22.14
CA LEU A 70 21.25 -1.15 22.67
C LEU A 70 20.89 -0.90 24.14
N CYS A 71 19.63 -1.08 24.51
CA CYS A 71 19.17 -0.93 25.90
C CYS A 71 19.83 -1.95 26.86
N VAL A 72 20.08 -3.18 26.40
CA VAL A 72 20.80 -4.19 27.20
C VAL A 72 22.28 -3.84 27.35
N GLY A 73 22.88 -3.19 26.34
CA GLY A 73 24.25 -2.69 26.41
C GLY A 73 24.45 -1.58 27.44
N ASP A 74 23.44 -0.75 27.67
CA ASP A 74 23.48 0.36 28.63
C ASP A 74 23.36 -0.11 30.10
N PHE A 75 22.78 -1.30 30.34
CA PHE A 75 22.67 -1.88 31.70
C PHE A 75 23.98 -2.49 32.24
N GLY A 76 25.02 -2.60 31.41
CA GLY A 76 26.28 -3.29 31.74
C GLY A 76 27.48 -2.40 32.09
N ILE A 77 27.33 -1.07 32.19
CA ILE A 77 28.46 -0.13 32.42
C ILE A 77 28.31 0.68 33.73
N THR A 78 27.28 0.42 34.55
CA THR A 78 27.20 1.03 35.90
C THR A 78 27.31 -0.03 36.99
N SER A 79 28.54 -0.41 37.30
CA SER A 79 28.93 -0.94 38.62
C SER A 79 30.27 -0.30 38.98
N GLU A 80 30.30 0.29 40.17
CA GLU A 80 31.39 1.03 40.83
C GLU A 80 32.80 0.47 40.65
#